data_AF-A0A9L0TN41-F1
#
_entry.id   AF-A0A9L0TN41-F1
#
_cell.length_a   1.000
_cell.length_b   1.000
_cell.length_c   1.000
_cell.angle_alpha   90.00
_cell.angle_beta   90.00
_cell.angle_gamma   90.00
#
_symmetry.space_group_name_H-M   'P 1'
#
loop_
_entity.id
_entity.type
_entity.pdbx_description
1 polymer ?
#
loop_
_entity_poly.entity_id
_entity_poly.type
_entity_poly.pdbx_seq_one_letter_code
_entity_poly.pdbx_strand_id
1 'polypeptide(L)'
;METQKLPCSCLYCFRDSLGRITEWLTFDNMHHQWLLLAACFWVIFMFMVASKFITLTFKDPEAYSARQELLFLTAVPDAGKLPGEKHFPEELKPTGAMLPDSQLAQPLVYLERLELIRNVCRDEALRNLSHTAVSKFVLDRIFVCDKHKILFCQTPKVGNTQWKKVLIVLNGAFPSIEEIPENVVHDHEKNGLPRLSSFSEAEIQKRLKTYFKFFIVRDPFERLISAFKDKFVHNPRFEPWYRHEIAPGIIRKYRRNRTETRGIQFEDFVRYLGDPNHRWLDLQFGDHIIHWVTYVELCAPCEIKYSVIGHHETLEDDAPYILKEAGIDHLVSYPTIPPGITMYNKTKVQHYFLGISKRDIRRLYARFEGDFKLFGYQKPDFLLN
;
A
#
# COMPACT_ATOMS: atom_id res chain seq x y z
N MET A 1 -29.49 45.60 -49.66
CA MET A 1 -28.09 46.01 -49.46
C MET A 1 -27.69 45.40 -48.12
N GLU A 2 -27.18 44.18 -48.18
CA GLU A 2 -26.85 43.35 -47.02
C GLU A 2 -25.65 42.51 -47.42
N THR A 3 -24.61 42.47 -46.58
CA THR A 3 -23.84 41.26 -46.17
C THR A 3 -22.51 41.63 -45.51
N GLN A 4 -22.19 40.84 -44.48
CA GLN A 4 -21.08 40.95 -43.52
C GLN A 4 -19.70 40.63 -44.13
N LYS A 5 -18.63 41.14 -43.49
CA LYS A 5 -17.22 40.77 -43.74
C LYS A 5 -16.77 39.57 -42.88
N LEU A 6 -16.09 38.62 -43.52
CA LEU A 6 -15.15 37.66 -42.93
C LEU A 6 -13.83 37.76 -43.72
N PRO A 7 -12.63 37.64 -43.10
CA PRO A 7 -11.36 37.66 -43.81
C PRO A 7 -10.84 36.23 -44.06
N CYS A 8 -10.39 35.94 -45.28
CA CYS A 8 -9.59 34.76 -45.60
C CYS A 8 -8.38 35.11 -46.47
N SER A 9 -7.35 34.30 -46.25
CA SER A 9 -5.93 34.41 -46.55
C SER A 9 -5.53 34.42 -48.03
N CYS A 10 -4.31 34.91 -48.26
CA CYS A 10 -3.56 34.97 -49.52
C CYS A 10 -3.56 33.69 -50.36
N LEU A 11 -3.97 33.80 -51.63
CA LEU A 11 -3.41 33.04 -52.75
C LEU A 11 -3.44 33.93 -54.00
N TYR A 12 -2.29 34.08 -54.67
CA TYR A 12 -2.19 34.69 -56.00
C TYR A 12 -2.46 33.61 -57.05
N CYS A 13 -3.49 33.79 -57.88
CA CYS A 13 -3.76 32.96 -59.05
C CYS A 13 -3.54 33.77 -60.33
N PHE A 14 -2.72 33.25 -61.26
CA PHE A 14 -2.71 33.68 -62.66
C PHE A 14 -3.41 32.62 -63.52
N ARG A 15 -4.20 33.06 -64.49
CA ARG A 15 -5.09 32.23 -65.32
C ARG A 15 -4.74 32.40 -66.79
N ASP A 16 -4.37 31.32 -67.47
CA ASP A 16 -4.24 31.30 -68.93
C ASP A 16 -5.47 30.67 -69.61
N SER A 17 -5.67 31.09 -70.87
CA SER A 17 -6.93 31.13 -71.63
C SER A 17 -7.53 29.78 -72.07
N LEU A 18 -7.08 28.64 -71.51
CA LEU A 18 -7.61 27.32 -71.85
C LEU A 18 -7.92 26.42 -70.63
N GLY A 19 -8.03 27.00 -69.43
CA GLY A 19 -8.79 26.38 -68.34
C GLY A 19 -8.29 25.04 -67.81
N ARG A 20 -6.98 24.81 -67.75
CA ARG A 20 -6.37 23.68 -67.01
C ARG A 20 -5.47 24.20 -65.90
N ILE A 21 -5.77 23.82 -64.66
CA ILE A 21 -4.90 24.01 -63.49
C ILE A 21 -4.01 22.77 -63.41
N THR A 22 -2.70 22.96 -63.58
CA THR A 22 -1.68 21.96 -63.29
C THR A 22 -1.09 22.28 -61.92
N GLU A 23 -1.47 21.51 -60.89
CA GLU A 23 -0.80 21.50 -59.58
C GLU A 23 0.40 20.57 -59.65
N TRP A 24 1.61 21.13 -59.64
CA TRP A 24 2.83 20.37 -59.40
C TRP A 24 3.74 21.19 -58.46
N LEU A 25 4.33 20.49 -57.48
CA LEU A 25 5.45 20.87 -56.61
C LEU A 25 5.16 21.68 -55.32
N THR A 26 4.45 21.09 -54.36
CA THR A 26 4.65 21.35 -52.92
C THR A 26 4.47 20.14 -51.99
N PHE A 27 4.13 18.95 -52.51
CA PHE A 27 3.84 17.77 -51.67
C PHE A 27 5.08 16.97 -51.23
N ASP A 28 6.17 16.98 -52.02
CA ASP A 28 7.34 16.12 -51.75
C ASP A 28 8.19 16.56 -50.55
N ASN A 29 8.29 17.87 -50.27
CA ASN A 29 9.14 18.37 -49.18
C ASN A 29 8.57 18.07 -47.78
N MET A 30 7.24 18.09 -47.63
CA MET A 30 6.61 17.74 -46.35
C MET A 30 6.72 16.25 -46.05
N HIS A 31 6.51 15.39 -47.06
CA HIS A 31 6.60 13.95 -46.87
C HIS A 31 8.02 13.51 -46.49
N HIS A 32 9.05 14.14 -47.06
CA HIS A 32 10.44 13.90 -46.69
C HIS A 32 10.76 14.31 -45.23
N GLN A 33 10.25 15.45 -44.77
CA GLN A 33 10.43 15.87 -43.37
C GLN A 33 9.74 14.93 -42.38
N TRP A 34 8.53 14.45 -42.68
CA TRP A 34 7.84 13.48 -41.83
C TRP A 34 8.53 12.11 -41.80
N LEU A 35 9.06 11.66 -42.93
CA LEU A 35 9.86 10.43 -42.99
C LEU A 35 11.19 10.55 -42.21
N LEU A 36 11.86 11.71 -42.29
CA LEU A 36 13.07 11.98 -41.51
C LEU A 36 12.79 12.00 -40.00
N LEU A 37 11.69 12.63 -39.57
CA LEU A 37 11.29 12.64 -38.16
C LEU A 37 10.92 11.24 -37.66
N ALA A 38 10.22 10.45 -38.48
CA ALA A 38 9.90 9.06 -38.15
C ALA A 38 11.16 8.19 -38.07
N ALA A 39 12.12 8.37 -38.99
CA ALA A 39 13.40 7.67 -38.98
C ALA A 39 14.24 8.05 -37.75
N CYS A 40 14.33 9.34 -37.41
CA CYS A 40 15.02 9.81 -36.20
C CYS A 40 14.39 9.23 -34.93
N PHE A 41 13.06 9.19 -34.84
CA PHE A 41 12.36 8.59 -33.72
C PHE A 41 12.65 7.08 -33.60
N TRP A 42 12.63 6.35 -34.73
CA TRP A 42 12.94 4.92 -34.76
C TRP A 42 14.39 4.61 -34.36
N VAL A 43 15.36 5.43 -34.77
CA VAL A 43 16.76 5.26 -34.35
C VAL A 43 16.91 5.48 -32.85
N ILE A 44 16.30 6.53 -32.29
CA ILE A 44 16.33 6.79 -30.84
C ILE A 44 15.66 5.65 -30.07
N PHE A 45 14.51 5.16 -30.54
CA PHE A 45 13.81 4.04 -29.94
C PHE A 45 14.66 2.76 -29.95
N MET A 46 15.31 2.43 -31.08
CA MET A 46 16.22 1.30 -31.18
C MET A 46 17.44 1.44 -30.25
N PHE A 47 18.01 2.64 -30.11
CA PHE A 47 19.08 2.89 -29.15
C PHE A 47 18.63 2.72 -27.69
N MET A 48 17.41 3.16 -27.34
CA MET A 48 16.85 2.96 -26.00
C MET A 48 16.62 1.48 -25.70
N VAL A 49 16.10 0.72 -26.67
CA VAL A 49 15.89 -0.73 -26.53
C VAL A 49 17.22 -1.48 -26.47
N ALA A 50 18.18 -1.16 -27.35
CA ALA A 50 19.51 -1.76 -27.36
C ALA A 50 20.29 -1.44 -26.07
N SER A 51 20.21 -0.21 -25.55
CA SER A 51 20.84 0.16 -24.28
C SER A 51 20.27 -0.63 -23.09
N LYS A 52 18.95 -0.84 -23.06
CA LYS A 52 18.33 -1.71 -22.04
C LYS A 52 18.72 -3.18 -22.21
N PHE A 53 18.85 -3.68 -23.44
CA PHE A 53 19.30 -5.05 -23.71
C PHE A 53 20.78 -5.27 -23.36
N ILE A 54 21.67 -4.33 -23.68
CA ILE A 54 23.09 -4.37 -23.29
C ILE A 54 23.23 -4.37 -21.76
N THR A 55 22.39 -3.61 -21.05
CA THR A 55 22.39 -3.61 -19.57
C THR A 55 21.87 -4.95 -18.99
N LEU A 56 21.07 -5.69 -19.76
CA LEU A 56 20.55 -7.02 -19.41
C LEU A 56 21.51 -8.16 -19.78
N THR A 57 22.38 -8.00 -20.77
CA THR A 57 23.30 -9.05 -21.24
C THR A 57 24.71 -8.97 -20.66
N PHE A 58 25.12 -7.87 -20.00
CA PHE A 58 26.43 -7.77 -19.33
C PHE A 58 26.45 -8.17 -17.85
N LYS A 59 25.43 -8.89 -17.37
CA LYS A 59 25.53 -9.65 -16.11
C LYS A 59 25.80 -11.12 -16.45
N ASP A 60 27.02 -11.40 -16.91
CA ASP A 60 27.49 -12.77 -17.02
C ASP A 60 28.06 -13.27 -15.66
N PRO A 61 27.92 -14.57 -15.35
CA PRO A 61 28.14 -15.13 -14.03
C PRO A 61 29.40 -16.01 -13.97
N GLU A 62 30.60 -15.49 -13.71
CA GLU A 62 31.72 -16.33 -13.27
C GLU A 62 32.70 -15.58 -12.36
N ALA A 63 32.63 -15.88 -11.06
CA ALA A 63 33.75 -15.73 -10.13
C ALA A 63 33.50 -16.67 -8.93
N TYR A 64 33.54 -17.98 -9.18
CA TYR A 64 33.79 -18.97 -8.14
C TYR A 64 35.30 -19.19 -8.01
N SER A 65 35.75 -19.40 -6.78
CA SER A 65 37.06 -19.95 -6.38
C SER A 65 38.25 -18.98 -6.32
N ALA A 66 38.47 -18.39 -5.14
CA ALA A 66 39.77 -18.39 -4.45
C ALA A 66 39.69 -17.68 -3.08
N ARG A 67 39.41 -18.42 -2.00
CA ARG A 67 40.28 -18.46 -0.80
C ARG A 67 39.71 -19.43 0.23
N GLN A 68 40.29 -20.61 0.25
CA GLN A 68 40.22 -21.56 1.34
C GLN A 68 41.41 -21.33 2.30
N GLU A 69 41.11 -21.53 3.59
CA GLU A 69 42.00 -21.89 4.70
C GLU A 69 42.89 -20.85 5.39
N LEU A 70 42.58 -20.63 6.68
CA LEU A 70 43.56 -20.83 7.74
C LEU A 70 42.91 -21.62 8.90
N LEU A 71 43.71 -22.56 9.39
CA LEU A 71 43.45 -23.72 10.22
C LEU A 71 43.58 -23.47 11.74
N PHE A 72 42.85 -24.28 12.53
CA PHE A 72 43.26 -24.97 13.79
C PHE A 72 43.73 -24.11 15.00
N LEU A 73 43.59 -24.46 16.28
CA LEU A 73 43.11 -25.58 17.12
C LEU A 73 42.95 -24.95 18.54
N THR A 74 42.04 -25.36 19.42
CA THR A 74 42.31 -26.43 20.39
C THR A 74 41.05 -26.70 21.22
N ALA A 75 40.79 -27.99 21.43
CA ALA A 75 39.85 -28.53 22.39
C ALA A 75 40.47 -28.57 23.80
N VAL A 76 39.63 -28.74 24.83
CA VAL A 76 39.60 -29.91 25.75
C VAL A 76 38.49 -29.70 26.83
N PRO A 77 37.89 -30.79 27.36
CA PRO A 77 36.63 -30.80 28.12
C PRO A 77 36.84 -31.04 29.64
N ASP A 78 35.77 -31.14 30.44
CA ASP A 78 35.39 -32.36 31.20
C ASP A 78 34.22 -32.17 32.21
N ALA A 79 33.45 -33.26 32.37
CA ALA A 79 32.67 -33.81 33.50
C ALA A 79 31.81 -32.92 34.44
N GLY A 80 30.63 -33.33 34.91
CA GLY A 80 29.90 -34.60 34.82
C GLY A 80 28.82 -34.75 35.93
N LYS A 81 28.00 -35.80 35.77
CA LYS A 81 27.12 -36.53 36.74
C LYS A 81 25.57 -36.32 36.70
N LEU A 82 24.90 -37.45 36.45
CA LEU A 82 23.48 -37.87 36.57
C LEU A 82 23.24 -38.57 37.96
N PRO A 83 22.09 -39.22 38.31
CA PRO A 83 20.64 -39.01 38.05
C PRO A 83 19.68 -39.37 39.23
N GLY A 84 18.34 -39.26 39.02
CA GLY A 84 17.24 -39.90 39.78
C GLY A 84 16.13 -38.89 40.11
N GLU A 85 14.81 -39.10 39.99
CA GLU A 85 13.95 -40.28 40.11
C GLU A 85 12.59 -40.07 39.38
N LYS A 86 11.85 -41.17 39.17
CA LYS A 86 10.50 -41.23 38.56
C LYS A 86 9.41 -41.20 39.64
N HIS A 87 8.25 -40.61 39.35
CA HIS A 87 6.96 -41.05 39.92
C HIS A 87 5.80 -40.86 38.93
N PHE A 88 4.87 -41.82 38.93
CA PHE A 88 3.70 -42.02 38.04
C PHE A 88 2.43 -41.27 38.54
N PRO A 89 1.31 -41.25 37.76
CA PRO A 89 0.32 -40.17 37.73
C PRO A 89 -0.91 -40.39 38.64
N GLU A 90 -1.61 -39.30 38.96
CA GLU A 90 -2.90 -39.35 39.66
C GLU A 90 -3.97 -38.49 38.96
N GLU A 91 -4.95 -39.21 38.43
CA GLU A 91 -6.40 -38.99 38.30
C GLU A 91 -7.06 -37.63 38.03
N LEU A 92 -8.04 -37.73 37.12
CA LEU A 92 -8.96 -36.73 36.59
C LEU A 92 -10.10 -36.42 37.58
N LYS A 93 -10.41 -35.13 37.82
CA LYS A 93 -11.78 -34.69 38.18
C LYS A 93 -12.18 -33.39 37.46
N PRO A 94 -13.43 -33.30 36.98
CA PRO A 94 -13.90 -32.19 36.15
C PRO A 94 -14.37 -31.04 37.04
N THR A 95 -13.85 -29.84 36.80
CA THR A 95 -14.42 -28.62 37.38
C THR A 95 -14.73 -27.68 36.23
N GLY A 96 -16.02 -27.49 35.95
CA GLY A 96 -16.48 -26.49 35.00
C GLY A 96 -16.06 -25.11 35.51
N ALA A 97 -14.98 -24.58 34.96
CA ALA A 97 -14.60 -23.20 35.17
C ALA A 97 -15.50 -22.33 34.29
N MET A 98 -16.38 -21.53 34.90
CA MET A 98 -16.91 -20.35 34.24
C MET A 98 -15.71 -19.49 33.81
N LEU A 99 -15.60 -19.26 32.50
CA LEU A 99 -14.57 -18.40 31.93
C LEU A 99 -14.72 -16.98 32.50
N PRO A 100 -13.62 -16.31 32.91
CA PRO A 100 -13.66 -14.94 33.38
C PRO A 100 -14.32 -14.01 32.36
N ASP A 101 -15.09 -13.03 32.82
CA ASP A 101 -15.84 -12.05 32.01
C ASP A 101 -14.97 -11.35 30.94
N SER A 102 -13.67 -11.18 31.23
CA SER A 102 -12.68 -10.63 30.30
C SER A 102 -12.34 -11.55 29.11
N GLN A 103 -12.44 -12.87 29.27
CA GLN A 103 -12.21 -13.84 28.19
C GLN A 103 -13.42 -13.99 27.27
N LEU A 104 -14.64 -13.66 27.75
CA LEU A 104 -15.85 -13.62 26.94
C LEU A 104 -15.97 -12.29 26.16
N ALA A 105 -15.47 -11.19 26.74
CA ALA A 105 -15.50 -9.86 26.12
C ALA A 105 -14.67 -9.75 24.84
N GLN A 106 -13.52 -10.41 24.76
CA GLN A 106 -12.64 -10.35 23.58
C GLN A 106 -13.31 -10.92 22.30
N PRO A 107 -13.84 -12.15 22.28
CA PRO A 107 -14.59 -12.67 21.12
C PRO A 107 -15.75 -11.77 20.67
N LEU A 108 -16.42 -11.10 21.60
CA LEU A 108 -17.55 -10.21 21.29
C LEU A 108 -17.11 -8.99 20.47
N VAL A 109 -15.99 -8.34 20.81
CA VAL A 109 -15.49 -7.16 20.07
C VAL A 109 -15.23 -7.49 18.59
N TYR A 110 -14.64 -8.64 18.28
CA TYR A 110 -14.35 -9.02 16.89
C TYR A 110 -15.61 -9.38 16.10
N LEU A 111 -16.59 -10.03 16.76
CA LEU A 111 -17.89 -10.29 16.16
C LEU A 111 -18.64 -8.99 15.85
N GLU A 112 -18.62 -8.02 16.76
CA GLU A 112 -19.23 -6.70 16.57
C GLU A 112 -18.59 -5.94 15.40
N ARG A 113 -17.26 -5.96 15.26
CA ARG A 113 -16.56 -5.34 14.13
C ARG A 113 -16.97 -5.97 12.78
N LEU A 114 -17.04 -7.30 12.72
CA LEU A 114 -17.49 -7.99 11.50
C LEU A 114 -18.96 -7.71 11.18
N GLU A 115 -19.82 -7.63 12.20
CA GLU A 115 -21.23 -7.34 12.01
C GLU A 115 -21.46 -5.89 11.56
N LEU A 116 -20.70 -4.93 12.11
CA LEU A 116 -20.70 -3.55 11.64
C LEU A 116 -20.38 -3.47 10.14
N ILE A 117 -19.32 -4.16 9.70
CA ILE A 117 -18.95 -4.17 8.28
C ILE A 117 -20.05 -4.79 7.43
N ARG A 118 -20.62 -5.93 7.85
CA ARG A 118 -21.74 -6.56 7.13
C ARG A 118 -22.93 -5.61 6.99
N ASN A 119 -23.24 -4.85 8.04
CA ASN A 119 -24.34 -3.89 8.03
C ASN A 119 -24.05 -2.73 7.06
N VAL A 120 -22.84 -2.16 7.10
CA VAL A 120 -22.43 -1.10 6.17
C VAL A 120 -22.40 -1.60 4.72
N CYS A 121 -21.91 -2.80 4.47
CA CYS A 121 -21.85 -3.39 3.13
C CYS A 121 -23.25 -3.70 2.54
N ARG A 122 -24.26 -3.94 3.38
CA ARG A 122 -25.66 -4.16 2.96
C ARG A 122 -26.44 -2.87 2.73
N ASP A 123 -25.96 -1.75 3.25
CA ASP A 123 -26.60 -0.46 3.08
C ASP A 123 -26.35 0.08 1.66
N GLU A 124 -27.38 0.01 0.83
CA GLU A 124 -27.32 0.49 -0.56
C GLU A 124 -27.01 1.99 -0.66
N ALA A 125 -27.35 2.79 0.35
CA ALA A 125 -26.99 4.22 0.36
C ALA A 125 -25.48 4.44 0.53
N LEU A 126 -24.76 3.45 1.09
CA LEU A 126 -23.31 3.50 1.32
C LEU A 126 -22.52 2.71 0.28
N ARG A 127 -23.17 2.13 -0.73
CA ARG A 127 -22.53 1.25 -1.71
C ARG A 127 -21.30 1.88 -2.38
N ASN A 128 -21.43 3.14 -2.82
CA ASN A 128 -20.34 3.87 -3.49
C ASN A 128 -19.15 4.19 -2.58
N LEU A 129 -19.33 4.12 -1.26
CA LEU A 129 -18.29 4.40 -0.27
C LEU A 129 -17.64 3.12 0.27
N SER A 130 -18.28 1.96 0.11
CA SER A 130 -17.90 0.72 0.79
C SER A 130 -17.51 -0.43 -0.14
N HIS A 131 -17.95 -0.41 -1.40
CA HIS A 131 -17.67 -1.47 -2.38
C HIS A 131 -16.59 -1.05 -3.39
N THR A 132 -15.78 -2.01 -3.83
CA THR A 132 -14.86 -1.86 -4.94
C THR A 132 -14.63 -3.20 -5.64
N ALA A 133 -14.29 -3.18 -6.94
CA ALA A 133 -13.94 -4.41 -7.62
C ALA A 133 -12.66 -5.04 -7.04
N VAL A 134 -12.65 -6.36 -6.86
CA VAL A 134 -11.44 -7.13 -6.53
C VAL A 134 -10.53 -7.17 -7.76
N SER A 135 -9.72 -6.13 -7.89
CA SER A 135 -8.79 -5.93 -9.00
C SER A 135 -7.42 -6.52 -8.70
N LYS A 136 -6.54 -6.58 -9.70
CA LYS A 136 -5.12 -6.92 -9.50
C LYS A 136 -4.48 -6.04 -8.42
N PHE A 137 -4.86 -4.76 -8.31
CA PHE A 137 -4.34 -3.86 -7.28
C PHE A 137 -4.69 -4.32 -5.86
N VAL A 138 -5.93 -4.77 -5.63
CA VAL A 138 -6.37 -5.36 -4.35
C VAL A 138 -5.61 -6.67 -4.09
N LEU A 139 -5.54 -7.55 -5.08
CA LEU A 139 -4.87 -8.85 -4.95
C LEU A 139 -3.36 -8.70 -4.70
N ASP A 140 -2.72 -7.65 -5.23
CA ASP A 140 -1.32 -7.28 -4.99
C ASP A 140 -1.04 -6.80 -3.56
N ARG A 141 -2.08 -6.55 -2.76
CA ARG A 141 -1.98 -6.21 -1.34
C ARG A 141 -2.18 -7.41 -0.43
N ILE A 142 -2.66 -8.53 -0.94
CA ILE A 142 -2.92 -9.70 -0.10
C ILE A 142 -1.71 -10.62 -0.15
N PHE A 143 -1.01 -10.77 0.98
CA PHE A 143 0.08 -11.73 1.13
C PHE A 143 -0.44 -13.12 1.49
N VAL A 144 0.21 -14.13 0.95
CA VAL A 144 -0.18 -15.53 1.09
C VAL A 144 0.83 -16.30 1.94
N CYS A 145 0.33 -17.01 2.95
CA CYS A 145 1.07 -18.02 3.68
C CYS A 145 0.33 -19.36 3.51
N ASP A 146 0.73 -20.14 2.50
CA ASP A 146 0.07 -21.42 2.19
C ASP A 146 0.27 -22.46 3.29
N LYS A 147 1.44 -22.47 3.92
CA LYS A 147 1.80 -23.42 5.00
C LYS A 147 0.81 -23.39 6.16
N HIS A 148 0.29 -22.21 6.49
CA HIS A 148 -0.66 -21.99 7.58
C HIS A 148 -2.06 -21.55 7.11
N LYS A 149 -2.31 -21.54 5.78
CA LYS A 149 -3.57 -21.12 5.17
C LYS A 149 -4.02 -19.72 5.61
N ILE A 150 -3.11 -18.75 5.56
CA ILE A 150 -3.35 -17.36 5.97
C ILE A 150 -3.28 -16.41 4.76
N LEU A 151 -4.19 -15.45 4.73
CA LEU A 151 -4.15 -14.27 3.86
C LEU A 151 -4.08 -13.00 4.71
N PHE A 152 -3.08 -12.17 4.49
CA PHE A 152 -2.93 -10.88 5.17
C PHE A 152 -3.05 -9.74 4.15
N CYS A 153 -4.09 -8.90 4.26
CA CYS A 153 -4.17 -7.71 3.40
C CYS A 153 -3.33 -6.58 3.98
N GLN A 154 -2.37 -6.11 3.17
CA GLN A 154 -1.47 -5.02 3.49
C GLN A 154 -2.20 -3.69 3.53
N THR A 155 -2.23 -3.12 4.72
CA THR A 155 -2.65 -1.75 4.97
C THR A 155 -1.47 -0.96 5.52
N PRO A 156 -0.99 0.10 4.85
CA PRO A 156 0.14 0.86 5.37
C PRO A 156 -0.19 1.64 6.65
N LYS A 157 0.84 1.87 7.48
CA LYS A 157 0.81 2.75 8.68
C LYS A 157 -0.03 2.25 9.86
N VAL A 158 -0.23 0.93 9.91
CA VAL A 158 -1.00 0.25 10.96
C VAL A 158 -0.26 -0.99 11.53
N GLY A 159 1.08 -0.93 11.62
CA GLY A 159 1.88 -2.08 12.07
C GLY A 159 2.25 -3.09 10.97
N ASN A 160 1.98 -2.76 9.71
CA ASN A 160 2.19 -3.66 8.56
C ASN A 160 3.62 -4.23 8.42
N THR A 161 4.67 -3.48 8.78
CA THR A 161 6.04 -4.01 8.75
C THR A 161 6.19 -5.20 9.70
N GLN A 162 5.60 -5.13 10.90
CA GLN A 162 5.69 -6.20 11.87
C GLN A 162 4.87 -7.42 11.45
N TRP A 163 3.66 -7.22 10.91
CA TRP A 163 2.87 -8.31 10.33
C TRP A 163 3.58 -8.99 9.15
N LYS A 164 4.29 -8.24 8.32
CA LYS A 164 5.15 -8.84 7.28
C LYS A 164 6.22 -9.72 7.91
N LYS A 165 6.94 -9.24 8.95
CA LYS A 165 7.94 -10.04 9.65
C LYS A 165 7.36 -11.35 10.19
N VAL A 166 6.17 -11.30 10.81
CA VAL A 166 5.43 -12.49 11.25
C VAL A 166 5.21 -13.48 10.10
N LEU A 167 4.68 -13.01 8.95
CA LEU A 167 4.45 -13.89 7.80
C LEU A 167 5.75 -14.46 7.19
N ILE A 168 6.83 -13.68 7.20
CA ILE A 168 8.15 -14.10 6.70
C ILE A 168 8.69 -15.28 7.53
N VAL A 169 8.58 -15.18 8.86
CA VAL A 169 8.95 -16.28 9.78
C VAL A 169 8.07 -17.50 9.54
N LEU A 170 6.76 -17.32 9.42
CA LEU A 170 5.82 -18.43 9.18
C LEU A 170 6.08 -19.16 7.86
N ASN A 171 6.50 -18.45 6.82
CA ASN A 171 6.90 -19.05 5.54
C ASN A 171 8.26 -19.77 5.62
N GLY A 172 8.98 -19.68 6.73
CA GLY A 172 10.26 -20.36 6.96
C GLY A 172 11.45 -19.69 6.28
N ALA A 173 11.32 -18.43 5.85
CA ALA A 173 12.42 -17.68 5.23
C ALA A 173 13.46 -17.23 6.27
N PHE A 174 13.04 -17.04 7.53
CA PHE A 174 13.89 -16.66 8.66
C PHE A 174 13.44 -17.39 9.93
N PRO A 175 14.36 -17.69 10.87
CA PRO A 175 14.05 -18.45 12.08
C PRO A 175 13.36 -17.61 13.17
N SER A 176 13.57 -16.30 13.18
CA SER A 176 13.00 -15.36 14.15
C SER A 176 12.73 -13.99 13.53
N ILE A 177 11.96 -13.15 14.21
CA ILE A 177 11.60 -11.81 13.71
C ILE A 177 12.80 -10.86 13.79
N GLU A 178 13.62 -11.02 14.83
CA GLU A 178 14.78 -10.20 15.17
C GLU A 178 15.89 -10.32 14.11
N GLU A 179 15.95 -11.46 13.44
CA GLU A 179 16.95 -11.75 12.41
C GLU A 179 16.58 -11.18 11.02
N ILE A 180 15.37 -10.64 10.84
CA ILE A 180 14.93 -10.11 9.55
C ILE A 180 15.48 -8.69 9.35
N PRO A 181 16.34 -8.45 8.34
CA PRO A 181 16.81 -7.10 8.03
C PRO A 181 15.67 -6.21 7.56
N GLU A 182 15.61 -4.97 8.06
CA GLU A 182 14.52 -4.03 7.76
C GLU A 182 14.36 -3.75 6.26
N ASN A 183 15.48 -3.69 5.54
CA ASN A 183 15.49 -3.50 4.08
C ASN A 183 14.93 -4.71 3.32
N VAL A 184 14.99 -5.92 3.88
CA VAL A 184 14.44 -7.13 3.27
C VAL A 184 12.92 -7.17 3.38
N VAL A 185 12.33 -6.72 4.49
CA VAL A 185 10.86 -6.76 4.72
C VAL A 185 10.08 -6.09 3.58
N HIS A 186 10.65 -5.02 3.03
CA HIS A 186 10.05 -4.22 1.98
C HIS A 186 10.52 -4.58 0.56
N ASP A 187 11.49 -5.48 0.42
CA ASP A 187 11.98 -5.99 -0.86
C ASP A 187 11.11 -7.16 -1.33
N HIS A 188 10.24 -6.91 -2.30
CA HIS A 188 9.27 -7.89 -2.81
C HIS A 188 9.91 -9.14 -3.42
N GLU A 189 11.13 -9.02 -3.94
CA GLU A 189 11.84 -10.14 -4.57
C GLU A 189 12.53 -11.02 -3.53
N LYS A 190 12.84 -10.46 -2.34
CA LYS A 190 13.66 -11.13 -1.32
C LYS A 190 12.92 -11.50 -0.06
N ASN A 191 11.75 -10.92 0.20
CA ASN A 191 11.03 -11.18 1.44
C ASN A 191 10.31 -12.53 1.48
N GLY A 192 10.21 -13.27 0.37
CA GLY A 192 9.56 -14.58 0.37
C GLY A 192 8.06 -14.52 0.73
N LEU A 193 7.40 -13.39 0.47
CA LEU A 193 5.96 -13.20 0.66
C LEU A 193 5.22 -13.17 -0.68
N PRO A 194 4.65 -14.30 -1.15
CA PRO A 194 3.85 -14.33 -2.36
C PRO A 194 2.65 -13.40 -2.22
N ARG A 195 2.32 -12.69 -3.31
CA ARG A 195 1.09 -11.89 -3.42
C ARG A 195 -0.01 -12.77 -4.01
N LEU A 196 -1.25 -12.56 -3.61
CA LEU A 196 -2.37 -13.35 -4.11
C LEU A 196 -2.53 -13.18 -5.64
N SER A 197 -2.19 -12.01 -6.16
CA SER A 197 -2.16 -11.70 -7.60
C SER A 197 -1.18 -12.55 -8.44
N SER A 198 -0.22 -13.25 -7.82
CA SER A 198 0.74 -14.10 -8.55
C SER A 198 0.24 -15.51 -8.83
N PHE A 199 -0.95 -15.86 -8.36
CA PHE A 199 -1.55 -17.19 -8.53
C PHE A 199 -2.57 -17.21 -9.66
N SER A 200 -2.95 -18.39 -10.14
CA SER A 200 -4.03 -18.53 -11.12
C SER A 200 -5.40 -18.19 -10.50
N GLU A 201 -6.39 -17.84 -11.33
CA GLU A 201 -7.72 -17.47 -10.84
C GLU A 201 -8.36 -18.56 -9.96
N ALA A 202 -8.25 -19.84 -10.36
CA ALA A 202 -8.78 -20.96 -9.58
C ALA A 202 -8.10 -21.07 -8.20
N GLU A 203 -6.80 -20.81 -8.14
CA GLU A 203 -6.01 -20.81 -6.93
C GLU A 203 -6.32 -19.62 -6.01
N ILE A 204 -6.58 -18.45 -6.59
CA ILE A 204 -7.03 -17.26 -5.88
C ILE A 204 -8.37 -17.55 -5.21
N GLN A 205 -9.35 -18.04 -5.97
CA GLN A 205 -10.68 -18.35 -5.44
C GLN A 205 -10.64 -19.41 -4.35
N LYS A 206 -9.83 -20.46 -4.52
CA LYS A 206 -9.62 -21.49 -3.48
C LYS A 206 -9.14 -20.87 -2.17
N ARG A 207 -8.12 -19.99 -2.23
CA ARG A 207 -7.54 -19.34 -1.04
C ARG A 207 -8.52 -18.36 -0.40
N LEU A 208 -9.16 -17.50 -1.19
CA LEU A 208 -10.22 -16.59 -0.71
C LEU A 208 -11.39 -17.35 -0.06
N LYS A 209 -11.70 -18.57 -0.49
CA LYS A 209 -12.76 -19.38 0.13
C LYS A 209 -12.32 -20.08 1.42
N THR A 210 -11.07 -20.54 1.49
CA THR A 210 -10.65 -21.53 2.50
C THR A 210 -9.66 -21.02 3.54
N TYR A 211 -8.98 -19.90 3.30
CA TYR A 211 -7.93 -19.41 4.18
C TYR A 211 -8.49 -18.46 5.25
N PHE A 212 -7.84 -18.46 6.41
CA PHE A 212 -8.01 -17.43 7.43
C PHE A 212 -7.51 -16.10 6.89
N LYS A 213 -8.27 -15.02 7.05
CA LYS A 213 -7.91 -13.72 6.47
C LYS A 213 -8.06 -12.61 7.47
N PHE A 214 -7.11 -11.71 7.51
CA PHE A 214 -7.19 -10.56 8.37
C PHE A 214 -6.49 -9.35 7.75
N PHE A 215 -6.79 -8.18 8.32
CA PHE A 215 -6.04 -6.95 8.12
C PHE A 215 -6.26 -6.03 9.30
N ILE A 216 -5.43 -4.99 9.39
CA ILE A 216 -5.49 -4.00 10.45
C ILE A 216 -5.95 -2.67 9.86
N VAL A 217 -6.72 -1.92 10.63
CA VAL A 217 -7.13 -0.54 10.33
C VAL A 217 -6.66 0.41 11.42
N ARG A 218 -6.74 1.71 11.17
CA ARG A 218 -6.44 2.79 12.09
C ARG A 218 -7.35 3.96 11.74
N ASP A 219 -7.60 4.86 12.69
CA ASP A 219 -8.30 6.10 12.41
C ASP A 219 -7.77 6.73 11.10
N PRO A 220 -8.65 7.02 10.11
CA PRO A 220 -8.21 7.45 8.79
C PRO A 220 -7.32 8.70 8.82
N PHE A 221 -7.59 9.66 9.71
CA PHE A 221 -6.80 10.90 9.78
C PHE A 221 -5.48 10.69 10.49
N GLU A 222 -5.43 9.87 11.55
CA GLU A 222 -4.16 9.46 12.13
C GLU A 222 -3.28 8.69 11.14
N ARG A 223 -3.88 7.80 10.33
CA ARG A 223 -3.16 7.09 9.28
C ARG A 223 -2.53 8.06 8.27
N LEU A 224 -3.28 9.07 7.83
CA LEU A 224 -2.77 10.09 6.91
C LEU A 224 -1.65 10.93 7.51
N ILE A 225 -1.76 11.29 8.80
CA ILE A 225 -0.68 11.98 9.51
C ILE A 225 0.56 11.09 9.59
N SER A 226 0.40 9.81 9.91
CA SER A 226 1.51 8.85 9.92
C SER A 226 2.16 8.72 8.55
N ALA A 227 1.37 8.61 7.48
CA ALA A 227 1.87 8.57 6.10
C ALA A 227 2.63 9.85 5.73
N PHE A 228 2.08 11.02 6.05
CA PHE A 228 2.72 12.30 5.76
C PHE A 228 4.05 12.45 6.49
N LYS A 229 4.07 12.14 7.79
CA LYS A 229 5.29 12.17 8.59
C LYS A 229 6.35 11.24 8.01
N ASP A 230 5.98 10.00 7.74
CA ASP A 230 6.90 8.99 7.21
C ASP A 230 7.49 9.42 5.86
N LYS A 231 6.64 9.81 4.91
CA LYS A 231 7.06 10.04 3.52
C LYS A 231 7.66 11.41 3.25
N PHE A 232 7.20 12.44 3.94
CA PHE A 232 7.59 13.81 3.62
C PHE A 232 8.40 14.51 4.73
N VAL A 233 8.23 14.12 6.00
CA VAL A 233 8.97 14.73 7.12
C VAL A 233 10.26 13.96 7.42
N HIS A 234 10.17 12.65 7.65
CA HIS A 234 11.36 11.81 7.86
C HIS A 234 12.12 11.60 6.56
N ASN A 235 11.41 11.61 5.43
CA ASN A 235 11.97 11.54 4.08
C ASN A 235 12.99 10.40 3.91
N PRO A 236 12.53 9.13 3.89
CA PRO A 236 13.40 7.97 3.84
C PRO A 236 14.31 8.00 2.61
N ARG A 237 15.62 7.84 2.85
CA ARG A 237 16.66 7.91 1.80
C ARG A 237 16.43 6.95 0.63
N PHE A 238 15.80 5.81 0.89
CA PHE A 238 15.55 4.76 -0.11
C PHE A 238 14.25 4.96 -0.91
N GLU A 239 13.51 6.05 -0.67
CA GLU A 239 12.29 6.38 -1.41
C GLU A 239 12.32 7.83 -1.94
N PRO A 240 13.32 8.19 -2.78
CA PRO A 240 13.57 9.57 -3.19
C PRO A 240 12.41 10.23 -3.96
N TRP A 241 11.57 9.45 -4.62
CA TRP A 241 10.42 9.93 -5.41
C TRP A 241 9.43 10.76 -4.57
N TYR A 242 9.29 10.51 -3.26
CA TYR A 242 8.43 11.34 -2.40
C TYR A 242 8.90 12.79 -2.35
N ARG A 243 10.21 13.01 -2.28
CA ARG A 243 10.83 14.34 -2.23
C ARG A 243 10.95 14.98 -3.60
N HIS A 244 11.34 14.20 -4.61
CA HIS A 244 11.76 14.75 -5.90
C HIS A 244 10.62 14.84 -6.93
N GLU A 245 9.57 14.04 -6.78
CA GLU A 245 8.49 13.96 -7.77
C GLU A 245 7.13 14.26 -7.14
N ILE A 246 6.76 13.51 -6.10
CA ILE A 246 5.42 13.57 -5.50
C ILE A 246 5.19 14.90 -4.76
N ALA A 247 6.08 15.27 -3.84
CA ALA A 247 5.94 16.52 -3.10
C ALA A 247 5.92 17.75 -4.03
N PRO A 248 6.84 17.91 -5.01
CA PRO A 248 6.76 19.01 -5.96
C PRO A 248 5.49 19.01 -6.80
N GLY A 249 4.99 17.84 -7.22
CA GLY A 249 3.72 17.71 -7.95
C GLY A 249 2.53 18.22 -7.13
N ILE A 250 2.45 17.82 -5.87
CA ILE A 250 1.41 18.26 -4.93
C ILE A 250 1.52 19.76 -4.67
N ILE A 251 2.70 20.27 -4.32
CA ILE A 251 2.94 21.69 -4.03
C ILE A 251 2.53 22.54 -5.23
N ARG A 252 2.99 22.18 -6.44
CA ARG A 252 2.74 22.95 -7.66
C ARG A 252 1.24 23.13 -7.94
N LYS A 253 0.43 22.10 -7.66
CA LYS A 253 -1.01 22.12 -7.93
C LYS A 253 -1.83 22.73 -6.77
N TYR A 254 -1.47 22.48 -5.52
CA TYR A 254 -2.34 22.74 -4.37
C TYR A 254 -1.88 23.83 -3.40
N ARG A 255 -0.62 24.30 -3.49
CA ARG A 255 -0.11 25.38 -2.63
C ARG A 255 -0.82 26.69 -2.96
N ARG A 256 -1.59 27.22 -2.01
CA ARG A 256 -2.29 28.51 -2.18
C ARG A 256 -1.31 29.68 -2.13
N ASN A 257 -0.45 29.71 -1.12
CA ASN A 257 0.54 30.77 -0.98
C ASN A 257 1.77 30.48 -1.84
N ARG A 258 1.87 31.11 -3.01
CA ARG A 258 3.00 30.93 -3.93
C ARG A 258 4.32 31.52 -3.43
N THR A 259 4.30 32.38 -2.41
CA THR A 259 5.52 32.92 -1.79
C THR A 259 6.09 31.99 -0.71
N GLU A 260 5.35 30.96 -0.31
CA GLU A 260 5.82 29.98 0.67
C GLU A 260 6.85 29.05 0.01
N THR A 261 8.09 29.10 0.50
CA THR A 261 9.23 28.36 -0.03
C THR A 261 9.56 27.09 0.76
N ARG A 262 8.92 26.86 1.92
CA ARG A 262 9.09 25.59 2.65
C ARG A 262 8.61 24.41 1.79
N GLY A 263 9.17 23.24 2.08
CA GLY A 263 8.75 21.96 1.51
C GLY A 263 7.26 21.67 1.71
N ILE A 264 6.81 20.50 1.25
CA ILE A 264 5.40 20.12 1.32
C ILE A 264 4.86 20.28 2.75
N GLN A 265 3.70 20.92 2.86
CA GLN A 265 2.99 21.10 4.13
C GLN A 265 1.83 20.13 4.19
N PHE A 266 1.40 19.80 5.42
CA PHE A 266 0.27 18.90 5.60
C PHE A 266 -1.00 19.44 4.93
N GLU A 267 -1.17 20.77 4.92
CA GLU A 267 -2.30 21.40 4.23
C GLU A 267 -2.31 21.14 2.71
N ASP A 268 -1.14 21.12 2.05
CA ASP A 268 -1.06 20.78 0.62
C ASP A 268 -1.50 19.33 0.39
N PHE A 269 -1.08 18.43 1.29
CA PHE A 269 -1.43 17.03 1.25
C PHE A 269 -2.94 16.82 1.47
N VAL A 270 -3.55 17.51 2.44
CA VAL A 270 -5.01 17.49 2.66
C VAL A 270 -5.78 17.96 1.42
N ARG A 271 -5.32 19.05 0.79
CA ARG A 271 -5.96 19.57 -0.43
C ARG A 271 -5.85 18.62 -1.61
N TYR A 272 -4.68 18.00 -1.79
CA TYR A 272 -4.47 16.96 -2.80
C TYR A 272 -5.43 15.80 -2.59
N LEU A 273 -5.50 15.27 -1.37
CA LEU A 273 -6.32 14.10 -1.09
C LEU A 273 -7.82 14.40 -1.21
N GLY A 274 -8.26 15.61 -0.82
CA GLY A 274 -9.67 16.03 -0.92
C GLY A 274 -10.09 16.56 -2.30
N ASP A 275 -9.21 16.63 -3.30
CA ASP A 275 -9.57 17.11 -4.64
C ASP A 275 -10.21 15.99 -5.47
N PRO A 276 -11.49 16.03 -5.86
CA PRO A 276 -12.12 14.99 -6.67
C PRO A 276 -11.41 14.76 -8.03
N ASN A 277 -10.60 15.71 -8.48
CA ASN A 277 -9.79 15.64 -9.70
C ASN A 277 -8.32 15.28 -9.44
N HIS A 278 -8.00 14.64 -8.30
CA HIS A 278 -6.64 14.21 -7.97
C HIS A 278 -6.14 13.05 -8.85
N ARG A 279 -7.05 12.34 -9.55
CA ARG A 279 -6.76 11.11 -10.32
C ARG A 279 -5.58 11.20 -11.28
N TRP A 280 -5.38 12.34 -11.95
CA TRP A 280 -4.23 12.51 -12.85
C TRP A 280 -2.89 12.44 -12.12
N LEU A 281 -2.80 13.02 -10.91
CA LEU A 281 -1.60 12.89 -10.08
C LEU A 281 -1.45 11.48 -9.52
N ASP A 282 -2.55 10.81 -9.14
CA ASP A 282 -2.50 9.43 -8.66
C ASP A 282 -1.91 8.50 -9.74
N LEU A 283 -2.32 8.67 -11.00
CA LEU A 283 -1.75 7.94 -12.13
C LEU A 283 -0.26 8.24 -12.32
N GLN A 284 0.16 9.50 -12.15
CA GLN A 284 1.56 9.89 -12.23
C GLN A 284 2.40 9.29 -11.08
N PHE A 285 1.85 9.26 -9.88
CA PHE A 285 2.53 8.74 -8.69
C PHE A 285 2.53 7.22 -8.62
N GLY A 286 1.61 6.56 -9.34
CA GLY A 286 1.54 5.11 -9.45
C GLY A 286 1.41 4.41 -8.10
N ASP A 287 2.10 3.29 -7.93
CA ASP A 287 2.02 2.45 -6.73
C ASP A 287 2.48 3.14 -5.43
N HIS A 288 3.14 4.30 -5.53
CA HIS A 288 3.60 5.07 -4.36
C HIS A 288 2.45 5.71 -3.58
N ILE A 289 1.24 5.81 -4.15
CA ILE A 289 0.08 6.36 -3.43
C ILE A 289 -0.46 5.43 -2.34
N ILE A 290 -0.06 4.16 -2.33
CA ILE A 290 -0.54 3.09 -1.43
C ILE A 290 -0.71 3.53 0.04
N HIS A 291 0.13 4.45 0.52
CA HIS A 291 0.14 4.89 1.92
C HIS A 291 -1.08 5.73 2.34
N TRP A 292 -1.81 6.29 1.38
CA TRP A 292 -2.99 7.14 1.61
C TRP A 292 -4.20 6.74 0.76
N VAL A 293 -4.20 5.54 0.19
CA VAL A 293 -5.39 4.93 -0.43
C VAL A 293 -6.38 4.49 0.65
N THR A 294 -7.68 4.49 0.36
CA THR A 294 -8.72 4.04 1.32
C THR A 294 -8.57 2.54 1.61
N TYR A 295 -9.07 2.07 2.75
CA TYR A 295 -9.07 0.63 3.05
C TYR A 295 -9.99 -0.16 2.11
N VAL A 296 -11.07 0.47 1.65
CA VAL A 296 -11.95 -0.08 0.62
C VAL A 296 -11.17 -0.41 -0.64
N GLU A 297 -10.43 0.56 -1.18
CA GLU A 297 -9.61 0.37 -2.39
C GLU A 297 -8.41 -0.57 -2.19
N LEU A 298 -7.89 -0.69 -0.97
CA LEU A 298 -6.76 -1.58 -0.67
C LEU A 298 -7.18 -3.04 -0.50
N CYS A 299 -8.32 -3.30 0.16
CA CYS A 299 -8.66 -4.62 0.69
C CYS A 299 -10.08 -5.11 0.36
N ALA A 300 -10.94 -4.31 -0.28
CA ALA A 300 -12.28 -4.71 -0.72
C ALA A 300 -13.08 -5.49 0.36
N PRO A 301 -13.32 -4.87 1.54
CA PRO A 301 -13.88 -5.56 2.71
C PRO A 301 -15.34 -6.02 2.54
N CYS A 302 -16.07 -5.49 1.55
CA CYS A 302 -17.42 -5.95 1.23
C CYS A 302 -17.43 -7.13 0.26
N GLU A 303 -16.37 -7.29 -0.54
CA GLU A 303 -16.22 -8.36 -1.52
C GLU A 303 -15.46 -9.57 -0.95
N ILE A 304 -14.55 -9.33 0.00
CA ILE A 304 -13.72 -10.36 0.64
C ILE A 304 -14.19 -10.61 2.07
N LYS A 305 -14.57 -11.85 2.36
CA LYS A 305 -14.97 -12.28 3.71
C LYS A 305 -13.74 -12.47 4.61
N TYR A 306 -13.42 -11.45 5.38
CA TYR A 306 -12.37 -11.47 6.39
C TYR A 306 -12.80 -12.24 7.65
N SER A 307 -11.84 -12.93 8.26
CA SER A 307 -12.01 -13.68 9.51
C SER A 307 -11.86 -12.76 10.73
N VAL A 308 -10.91 -11.82 10.70
CA VAL A 308 -10.68 -10.86 11.77
C VAL A 308 -10.25 -9.51 11.19
N ILE A 309 -10.69 -8.42 11.81
CA ILE A 309 -10.26 -7.06 11.48
C ILE A 309 -9.77 -6.40 12.76
N GLY A 310 -8.47 -6.15 12.81
CA GLY A 310 -7.82 -5.52 13.95
C GLY A 310 -7.79 -4.01 13.81
N HIS A 311 -7.69 -3.30 14.92
CA HIS A 311 -7.48 -1.87 15.02
C HIS A 311 -6.08 -1.62 15.57
N HIS A 312 -5.40 -0.64 15.00
CA HIS A 312 -4.08 -0.24 15.44
C HIS A 312 -4.10 0.30 16.87
N GLU A 313 -5.21 0.92 17.27
CA GLU A 313 -5.44 1.47 18.60
C GLU A 313 -5.58 0.40 19.69
N THR A 314 -5.89 -0.84 19.31
CA THR A 314 -6.03 -2.01 20.20
C THR A 314 -5.11 -3.15 19.76
N LEU A 315 -3.98 -2.83 19.13
CA LEU A 315 -3.11 -3.82 18.48
C LEU A 315 -2.47 -4.78 19.50
N GLU A 316 -2.27 -4.32 20.73
CA GLU A 316 -1.80 -5.10 21.87
C GLU A 316 -2.72 -6.29 22.18
N ASP A 317 -4.03 -6.12 22.03
CA ASP A 317 -5.02 -7.17 22.23
C ASP A 317 -5.30 -7.94 20.92
N ASP A 318 -5.36 -7.21 19.81
CA ASP A 318 -5.75 -7.75 18.51
C ASP A 318 -4.71 -8.69 17.92
N ALA A 319 -3.41 -8.40 18.09
CA ALA A 319 -2.38 -9.25 17.50
C ALA A 319 -2.33 -10.65 18.14
N PRO A 320 -2.30 -10.81 19.47
CA PRO A 320 -2.42 -12.13 20.10
C PRO A 320 -3.70 -12.87 19.73
N TYR A 321 -4.85 -12.16 19.68
CA TYR A 321 -6.11 -12.77 19.28
C TYR A 321 -6.08 -13.30 17.84
N ILE A 322 -5.57 -12.50 16.89
CA ILE A 322 -5.42 -12.91 15.48
C ILE A 322 -4.55 -14.16 15.35
N LEU A 323 -3.42 -14.22 16.06
CA LEU A 323 -2.52 -15.37 16.02
C LEU A 323 -3.19 -16.63 16.58
N LYS A 324 -3.96 -16.49 17.66
CA LYS A 324 -4.72 -17.58 18.28
C LYS A 324 -5.83 -18.10 17.36
N GLU A 325 -6.64 -17.21 16.79
CA GLU A 325 -7.71 -17.58 15.85
C GLU A 325 -7.18 -18.20 14.55
N ALA A 326 -5.98 -17.80 14.13
CA ALA A 326 -5.28 -18.44 13.02
C ALA A 326 -4.61 -19.77 13.40
N GLY A 327 -4.59 -20.15 14.68
CA GLY A 327 -3.99 -21.38 15.18
C GLY A 327 -2.46 -21.41 15.07
N ILE A 328 -1.81 -20.26 15.17
CA ILE A 328 -0.35 -20.08 14.99
C ILE A 328 0.34 -19.36 16.16
N ASP A 329 -0.39 -19.09 17.24
CA ASP A 329 0.09 -18.48 18.48
C ASP A 329 1.21 -19.27 19.18
N HIS A 330 1.28 -20.58 18.93
CA HIS A 330 2.35 -21.45 19.42
C HIS A 330 3.63 -21.43 18.54
N LEU A 331 3.58 -20.81 17.35
CA LEU A 331 4.69 -20.79 16.40
C LEU A 331 5.43 -19.45 16.37
N VAL A 332 4.70 -18.36 16.61
CA VAL A 332 5.22 -17.00 16.49
C VAL A 332 4.44 -16.06 17.41
N SER A 333 5.09 -15.01 17.87
CA SER A 333 4.45 -13.91 18.60
C SER A 333 4.56 -12.61 17.79
N TYR A 334 3.61 -11.70 18.03
CA TYR A 334 3.73 -10.35 17.47
C TYR A 334 4.81 -9.58 18.25
N PRO A 335 5.70 -8.83 17.58
CA PRO A 335 6.77 -8.09 18.25
C PRO A 335 6.25 -7.12 19.32
N THR A 336 7.02 -6.95 20.39
CA THR A 336 6.68 -6.01 21.47
C THR A 336 6.38 -4.63 20.91
N ILE A 337 5.20 -4.12 21.25
CA ILE A 337 4.73 -2.81 20.82
C ILE A 337 5.29 -1.76 21.80
N PRO A 338 6.07 -0.76 21.33
CA PRO A 338 6.55 0.29 22.21
C PRO A 338 5.38 1.13 22.76
N PRO A 339 5.42 1.52 24.05
CA PRO A 339 4.35 2.29 24.68
C PRO A 339 3.99 3.58 23.91
N GLY A 340 2.70 3.84 23.75
CA GLY A 340 2.17 5.09 23.18
C GLY A 340 2.21 5.21 21.66
N ILE A 341 2.63 4.16 20.92
CA ILE A 341 2.62 4.17 19.45
C ILE A 341 1.20 3.93 18.88
N THR A 342 0.42 3.10 19.56
CA THR A 342 -0.90 2.59 19.15
C THR A 342 -2.03 3.54 19.51
N MET A 343 -1.94 4.22 20.66
CA MET A 343 -2.99 5.09 21.18
C MET A 343 -3.39 6.21 20.21
N TYR A 344 -4.71 6.37 20.03
CA TYR A 344 -5.28 7.53 19.35
C TYR A 344 -4.97 8.82 20.10
N ASN A 345 -4.48 9.84 19.38
CA ASN A 345 -4.09 11.12 19.95
C ASN A 345 -4.85 12.27 19.27
N LYS A 346 -5.98 12.65 19.88
CA LYS A 346 -6.82 13.76 19.43
C LYS A 346 -6.06 15.08 19.31
N THR A 347 -5.20 15.40 20.26
CA THR A 347 -4.41 16.64 20.28
C THR A 347 -3.44 16.71 19.10
N LYS A 348 -2.79 15.59 18.75
CA LYS A 348 -1.96 15.45 17.56
C LYS A 348 -2.77 15.72 16.29
N VAL A 349 -3.97 15.12 16.18
CA VAL A 349 -4.86 15.37 15.03
C VAL A 349 -5.24 16.86 14.95
N GLN A 350 -5.70 17.46 16.05
CA GLN A 350 -6.03 18.90 16.09
C GLN A 350 -4.86 19.78 15.66
N HIS A 351 -3.64 19.47 16.12
CA HIS A 351 -2.46 20.24 15.77
C HIS A 351 -2.13 20.19 14.27
N TYR A 352 -2.19 19.01 13.65
CA TYR A 352 -1.92 18.88 12.21
C TYR A 352 -2.98 19.57 11.34
N PHE A 353 -4.23 19.58 11.79
CA PHE A 353 -5.34 20.24 11.07
C PHE A 353 -5.50 21.73 11.41
N LEU A 354 -4.68 22.27 12.31
CA LEU A 354 -4.74 23.67 12.71
C LEU A 354 -4.49 24.58 11.50
N GLY A 355 -5.39 25.55 11.27
CA GLY A 355 -5.29 26.50 10.16
C GLY A 355 -5.79 25.96 8.80
N ILE A 356 -6.10 24.66 8.68
CA ILE A 356 -6.68 24.10 7.46
C ILE A 356 -8.17 24.50 7.36
N SER A 357 -8.58 25.00 6.21
CA SER A 357 -9.97 25.44 6.02
C SER A 357 -10.97 24.28 6.18
N LYS A 358 -12.09 24.52 6.88
CA LYS A 358 -13.18 23.54 7.08
C LYS A 358 -13.66 22.91 5.76
N ARG A 359 -13.62 23.66 4.65
CA ARG A 359 -13.94 23.14 3.31
C ARG A 359 -13.01 22.01 2.89
N ASP A 360 -11.70 22.21 3.05
CA ASP A 360 -10.69 21.21 2.66
C ASP A 360 -10.78 19.98 3.58
N ILE A 361 -11.05 20.17 4.89
CA ILE A 361 -11.29 19.07 5.83
C ILE A 361 -12.54 18.26 5.46
N ARG A 362 -13.67 18.92 5.11
CA ARG A 362 -14.89 18.22 4.68
C ARG A 362 -14.68 17.40 3.41
N ARG A 363 -13.92 17.93 2.46
CA ARG A 363 -13.56 17.22 1.23
C ARG A 363 -12.68 16.00 1.51
N LEU A 364 -11.70 16.15 2.40
CA LEU A 364 -10.90 15.02 2.85
C LEU A 364 -11.78 13.96 3.52
N TYR A 365 -12.65 14.35 4.45
CA TYR A 365 -13.58 13.44 5.09
C TYR A 365 -14.45 12.69 4.07
N ALA A 366 -15.02 13.39 3.09
CA ALA A 366 -15.86 12.76 2.07
C ALA A 366 -15.13 11.65 1.29
N ARG A 367 -13.81 11.78 1.05
CA ARG A 367 -13.02 10.70 0.44
C ARG A 367 -12.85 9.48 1.34
N PHE A 368 -12.71 9.68 2.66
CA PHE A 368 -12.46 8.61 3.62
C PHE A 368 -13.70 8.20 4.42
N GLU A 369 -14.88 8.71 4.08
CA GLU A 369 -16.12 8.48 4.83
C GLU A 369 -16.46 7.00 4.94
N GLY A 370 -16.22 6.23 3.87
CA GLY A 370 -16.35 4.78 3.87
C GLY A 370 -15.48 4.11 4.94
N ASP A 371 -14.20 4.49 5.05
CA ASP A 371 -13.29 3.97 6.07
C ASP A 371 -13.77 4.32 7.48
N PHE A 372 -14.28 5.53 7.73
CA PHE A 372 -14.83 5.89 9.04
C PHE A 372 -16.03 5.00 9.41
N LYS A 373 -16.97 4.81 8.47
CA LYS A 373 -18.20 4.06 8.70
C LYS A 373 -17.96 2.56 8.84
N LEU A 374 -17.20 1.96 7.92
CA LEU A 374 -16.92 0.52 7.90
C LEU A 374 -16.26 0.05 9.20
N PHE A 375 -15.36 0.86 9.75
CA PHE A 375 -14.53 0.45 10.90
C PHE A 375 -14.93 1.16 12.20
N GLY A 376 -16.11 1.77 12.26
CA GLY A 376 -16.65 2.31 13.51
C GLY A 376 -15.88 3.49 14.11
N TYR A 377 -15.11 4.21 13.28
CA TYR A 377 -14.44 5.42 13.72
C TYR A 377 -15.42 6.59 13.80
N GLN A 378 -15.30 7.38 14.86
CA GLN A 378 -16.13 8.56 15.03
C GLN A 378 -15.77 9.62 14.00
N LYS A 379 -16.80 10.27 13.44
CA LYS A 379 -16.60 11.42 12.57
C LYS A 379 -15.82 12.50 13.33
N PRO A 380 -14.79 13.13 12.73
CA PRO A 380 -13.94 14.09 13.43
C PRO A 380 -14.62 15.47 13.51
N ASP A 381 -15.81 15.56 14.11
CA ASP A 381 -16.61 16.79 14.19
C ASP A 381 -15.89 17.90 14.96
N PHE A 382 -14.97 17.56 15.87
CA PHE A 382 -14.11 18.52 16.56
C PHE A 382 -13.16 19.31 15.64
N LEU A 383 -12.99 18.89 14.38
CA LEU A 383 -12.27 19.64 13.33
C LEU A 383 -13.20 20.48 12.45
N LEU A 384 -14.51 20.23 12.52
CA LEU A 384 -15.54 20.82 11.66
C LEU A 384 -16.38 21.87 12.39
N ASN A 385 -16.45 21.78 13.72
CA ASN A 385 -17.18 22.68 14.61
C ASN A 385 -16.61 24.09 14.64
#